data_AF-A0A965EPF1-F1
#
_entry.id   AF-A0A965EPF1-F1
#
_cell.length_a   1.000
_cell.length_b   1.000
_cell.length_c   1.000
_cell.angle_alpha   90.00
_cell.angle_beta   90.00
_cell.angle_gamma   90.00
#
_symmetry.space_group_name_H-M   'P 1'
#
loop_
_entity.id
_entity.type
_entity.pdbx_description
1 polymer ?
#
loop_
_entity_poly.entity_id
_entity_poly.type
_entity_poly.pdbx_seq_one_letter_code
_entity_poly.pdbx_strand_id
1 'polypeptide(L)'
;LTIMAGGDEAAFTRALPVLSCMGHAVHLGPPGCGHAMKALNNYVSAAGLIASFQALATAIDSGIAPARFLEVINGSTGSNNTTRVKIDKFVLTENFDSGFALALMEKDVSIAAALLADAGHDGAVTGAVLAQLRDGLAALGDGADHTEMYRAVTGDLPET
;
A
#
# COMPACT_ATOMS: atom_id res chain seq x y z
N LEU A 1 4.11 7.29 13.43
CA LEU A 1 2.88 7.49 12.63
C LEU A 1 2.93 8.86 11.96
N THR A 2 2.59 8.94 10.67
CA THR A 2 2.28 10.23 10.01
C THR A 2 0.78 10.44 10.08
N ILE A 3 0.34 11.55 10.66
CA ILE A 3 -1.08 11.89 10.84
C ILE A 3 -1.46 12.92 9.77
N MET A 4 -2.34 12.52 8.86
CA MET A 4 -2.85 13.34 7.76
C MET A 4 -4.11 14.08 8.21
N ALA A 5 -3.97 15.34 8.63
CA ALA A 5 -5.06 16.09 9.27
C ALA A 5 -5.75 17.05 8.30
N GLY A 6 -7.07 16.89 8.12
CA GLY A 6 -7.92 17.88 7.45
C GLY A 6 -8.84 18.57 8.46
N GLY A 7 -9.05 19.88 8.30
CA GLY A 7 -9.83 20.73 9.20
C GLY A 7 -9.45 22.19 9.02
N ASP A 8 -10.18 23.12 9.63
CA ASP A 8 -9.70 24.50 9.69
C ASP A 8 -8.41 24.62 10.53
N GLU A 9 -7.62 25.66 10.26
CA GLU A 9 -6.32 25.90 10.90
C GLU A 9 -6.41 25.98 12.43
N ALA A 10 -7.47 26.62 12.93
CA ALA A 10 -7.68 26.80 14.36
C ALA A 10 -7.96 25.46 15.06
N ALA A 11 -8.76 24.59 14.45
CA ALA A 11 -9.02 23.24 14.93
C ALA A 11 -7.76 22.38 14.89
N PHE A 12 -6.96 22.48 13.82
CA PHE A 12 -5.68 21.77 13.74
C PHE A 12 -4.70 22.22 14.83
N THR A 13 -4.49 23.52 14.98
CA THR A 13 -3.60 24.08 16.02
C THR A 13 -4.05 23.65 17.42
N ARG A 14 -5.36 23.67 17.69
CA ARG A 14 -5.91 23.20 18.96
C ARG A 14 -5.67 21.71 19.21
N ALA A 15 -5.75 20.87 18.16
CA ALA A 15 -5.55 19.43 18.26
C ALA A 15 -4.07 19.02 18.27
N LEU A 16 -3.18 19.86 17.74
CA LEU A 16 -1.76 19.55 17.52
C LEU A 16 -1.02 19.01 18.76
N PRO A 17 -1.21 19.54 20.00
CA PRO A 17 -0.55 18.98 21.17
C PRO A 17 -0.89 17.50 21.41
N VAL A 18 -2.15 17.11 21.19
CA VAL A 18 -2.60 15.72 21.34
C VAL A 18 -2.09 14.86 20.18
N LEU A 19 -2.20 15.36 18.94
CA LEU A 19 -1.72 14.63 17.77
C LEU A 19 -0.21 14.37 17.83
N SER A 20 0.56 15.31 18.37
CA SER A 20 2.02 15.22 18.54
C SER A 20 2.44 14.12 19.51
N CYS A 21 1.56 13.71 20.43
CA CYS A 21 1.81 12.56 21.31
C CYS A 21 1.72 11.21 20.57
N MET A 22 1.03 11.15 19.42
CA MET A 22 0.82 9.92 18.66
C MET A 22 1.72 9.82 17.42
N GLY A 23 2.20 10.95 16.89
CA GLY A 23 3.05 10.97 15.70
C GLY A 23 3.28 12.35 15.13
N HIS A 24 3.82 12.39 13.91
CA HIS A 24 4.05 13.62 13.18
C HIS A 24 2.79 14.02 12.40
N ALA A 25 2.15 15.11 12.81
CA ALA A 25 0.92 15.60 12.19
C ALA A 25 1.23 16.63 11.09
N VAL A 26 0.58 16.46 9.94
CA VAL A 26 0.65 17.37 8.79
C VAL A 26 -0.76 17.88 8.51
N HIS A 27 -0.94 19.20 8.52
CA HIS A 27 -2.19 19.83 8.11
C HIS A 27 -2.28 19.92 6.59
N LEU A 28 -3.38 19.46 6.04
CA LEU A 28 -3.56 19.25 4.59
C LEU A 28 -4.63 20.17 3.99
N GLY A 29 -5.19 21.08 4.79
CA GLY A 29 -6.27 21.98 4.39
C GLY A 29 -7.63 21.57 4.98
N PRO A 30 -8.75 21.92 4.31
CA PRO A 30 -10.10 21.85 4.89
C PRO A 30 -10.56 20.43 5.25
N PRO A 31 -11.74 20.30 5.91
CA PRO A 31 -12.34 19.00 6.17
C PRO A 31 -12.39 18.12 4.91
N GLY A 32 -11.98 16.86 5.06
CA GLY A 32 -11.88 15.88 3.95
C GLY A 32 -10.47 15.68 3.39
N CYS A 33 -9.59 16.69 3.42
CA CYS A 33 -8.24 16.59 2.85
C CYS A 33 -7.38 15.47 3.46
N GLY A 34 -7.52 15.21 4.77
CA GLY A 34 -6.84 14.09 5.43
C GLY A 34 -7.28 12.71 4.92
N HIS A 35 -8.59 12.52 4.71
CA HIS A 35 -9.14 11.27 4.15
C HIS A 35 -8.70 11.07 2.71
N ALA A 36 -8.76 12.13 1.89
CA ALA A 36 -8.32 12.07 0.49
C ALA A 36 -6.83 11.71 0.39
N MET A 37 -5.97 12.37 1.17
CA MET A 37 -4.53 12.07 1.17
C MET A 37 -4.25 10.65 1.66
N LYS A 38 -4.97 10.13 2.66
CA LYS A 38 -4.83 8.74 3.11
C LYS A 38 -5.15 7.75 2.00
N ALA A 39 -6.27 7.95 1.30
CA ALA A 39 -6.68 7.10 0.18
C ALA A 39 -5.64 7.14 -0.95
N LEU A 40 -5.20 8.33 -1.36
CA LEU A 40 -4.18 8.52 -2.41
C LEU A 40 -2.83 7.89 -2.04
N ASN A 41 -2.39 8.03 -0.79
CA ASN A 41 -1.17 7.35 -0.30
C ASN A 41 -1.31 5.83 -0.40
N ASN A 42 -2.46 5.29 -0.02
CA ASN A 42 -2.70 3.86 -0.09
C ASN A 42 -2.80 3.33 -1.52
N TYR A 43 -3.36 4.11 -2.45
CA TYR A 43 -3.32 3.80 -3.88
C TYR A 43 -1.89 3.67 -4.41
N VAL A 44 -1.03 4.66 -4.14
CA VAL A 44 0.39 4.59 -4.56
C VAL A 44 1.11 3.43 -3.87
N SER A 45 0.84 3.19 -2.58
CA SER A 45 1.43 2.06 -1.87
C SER A 45 0.98 0.70 -2.42
N ALA A 46 -0.28 0.56 -2.86
CA ALA A 46 -0.80 -0.67 -3.43
C ALA A 46 -0.20 -0.92 -4.82
N ALA A 47 -0.15 0.10 -5.67
CA ALA A 47 0.49 0.03 -6.99
C ALA A 47 1.96 -0.39 -6.88
N GLY A 48 2.72 0.26 -5.98
CA GLY A 48 4.12 -0.10 -5.72
C GLY A 48 4.28 -1.50 -5.16
N LEU A 49 3.34 -1.96 -4.31
CA LEU A 49 3.37 -3.31 -3.75
C LEU A 49 3.18 -4.40 -4.80
N ILE A 50 2.12 -4.30 -5.60
CA ILE A 50 1.81 -5.29 -6.64
C ILE A 50 2.98 -5.36 -7.64
N ALA A 51 3.46 -4.21 -8.12
CA ALA A 51 4.59 -4.15 -9.05
C ALA A 51 5.88 -4.75 -8.45
N SER A 52 6.17 -4.45 -7.18
CA SER A 52 7.34 -5.02 -6.51
C SER A 52 7.25 -6.54 -6.34
N PHE A 53 6.06 -7.08 -6.08
CA PHE A 53 5.85 -8.52 -5.95
C PHE A 53 6.00 -9.24 -7.29
N GLN A 54 5.43 -8.70 -8.36
CA GLN A 54 5.63 -9.22 -9.72
C GLN A 54 7.11 -9.20 -10.12
N ALA A 55 7.80 -8.10 -9.83
CA ALA A 55 9.23 -7.96 -10.12
C ALA A 55 10.09 -8.95 -9.31
N LEU A 56 9.79 -9.14 -8.03
CA LEU A 56 10.49 -10.10 -7.17
C LEU A 56 10.30 -11.54 -7.68
N ALA A 57 9.05 -11.95 -7.95
CA ALA A 57 8.75 -13.29 -8.46
C ALA A 57 9.48 -13.55 -9.79
N THR A 58 9.39 -12.60 -10.73
CA THR A 58 10.09 -12.68 -12.02
C THR A 58 11.61 -12.75 -11.85
N ALA A 59 12.16 -12.00 -10.89
CA ALA A 59 13.60 -12.02 -10.60
C ALA A 59 14.03 -13.41 -10.09
N ILE A 60 13.25 -14.04 -9.20
CA ILE A 60 13.49 -15.39 -8.70
C ILE A 60 13.48 -16.40 -9.84
N ASP A 61 12.46 -16.35 -10.71
CA ASP A 61 12.34 -17.25 -11.89
C ASP A 61 13.51 -17.06 -12.87
N SER A 62 14.06 -15.84 -12.92
CA SER A 62 15.24 -15.51 -13.72
C SER A 62 16.57 -15.88 -13.05
N GLY A 63 16.55 -16.51 -11.88
CA GLY A 63 17.73 -16.94 -11.12
C GLY A 63 18.39 -15.85 -10.28
N ILE A 64 17.73 -14.71 -10.06
CA ILE A 64 18.23 -13.63 -9.20
C ILE A 64 17.78 -13.91 -7.76
N ALA A 65 18.76 -14.08 -6.87
CA ALA A 65 18.47 -14.28 -5.44
C ALA A 65 17.74 -13.05 -4.85
N PRO A 66 16.73 -13.23 -3.97
CA PRO A 66 15.98 -12.13 -3.37
C PRO A 66 16.83 -11.05 -2.70
N ALA A 67 17.92 -11.45 -2.02
CA ALA A 67 18.85 -10.51 -1.40
C ALA A 67 19.53 -9.59 -2.43
N ARG A 68 19.90 -10.13 -3.61
CA ARG A 68 20.49 -9.33 -4.70
C ARG A 68 19.46 -8.45 -5.39
N PHE A 69 18.24 -8.94 -5.55
CA PHE A 69 17.13 -8.10 -6.00
C PHE A 69 16.93 -6.90 -5.06
N LEU A 70 16.85 -7.13 -3.75
CA LEU A 70 16.66 -6.07 -2.76
C LEU A 70 17.82 -5.08 -2.71
N GLU A 71 19.05 -5.56 -2.83
CA GLU A 71 20.25 -4.70 -2.92
C GLU A 71 20.15 -3.74 -4.12
N VAL A 72 19.91 -4.28 -5.33
CA VAL A 72 19.88 -3.49 -6.56
C VAL A 72 18.67 -2.55 -6.61
N ILE A 73 17.46 -3.06 -6.31
CA ILE A 73 16.23 -2.27 -6.44
C ILE A 73 16.20 -1.11 -5.43
N ASN A 74 16.73 -1.32 -4.21
CA ASN A 74 16.79 -0.28 -3.18
C ASN A 74 17.95 0.69 -3.37
N GLY A 75 18.96 0.33 -4.17
CA GLY A 75 19.99 1.24 -4.66
C GLY A 75 19.59 2.02 -5.92
N SER A 76 18.43 1.73 -6.49
CA SER A 76 17.98 2.26 -7.79
C SER A 76 16.64 3.01 -7.68
N THR A 77 16.16 3.54 -8.81
CA THR A 77 14.91 4.33 -8.89
C THR A 77 13.62 3.50 -8.72
N GLY A 78 13.70 2.18 -8.78
CA GLY A 78 12.56 1.29 -8.52
C GLY A 78 12.20 1.13 -7.04
N SER A 79 12.99 1.71 -6.14
CA SER A 79 12.79 1.59 -4.69
C SER A 79 11.49 2.22 -4.21
N ASN A 80 10.77 1.52 -3.33
CA ASN A 80 9.57 2.03 -2.68
C ASN A 80 9.41 1.45 -1.26
N ASN A 81 8.31 1.78 -0.58
CA ASN A 81 8.04 1.27 0.77
C ASN A 81 7.98 -0.26 0.85
N THR A 82 7.42 -0.93 -0.16
CA THR A 82 7.34 -2.40 -0.20
C THR A 82 8.73 -3.03 -0.28
N THR A 83 9.60 -2.53 -1.16
CA THR A 83 10.97 -3.07 -1.31
C THR A 83 11.87 -2.77 -0.12
N ARG A 84 11.65 -1.64 0.58
CA ARG A 84 12.48 -1.25 1.74
C ARG A 84 12.02 -1.85 3.05
N VAL A 85 10.71 -2.07 3.23
CA VAL A 85 10.13 -2.37 4.55
C VAL A 85 9.46 -3.73 4.59
N LYS A 86 8.84 -4.19 3.49
CA LYS A 86 7.91 -5.32 3.55
C LYS A 86 8.51 -6.64 3.09
N ILE A 87 9.21 -6.65 1.95
CA ILE A 87 9.66 -7.91 1.33
C ILE A 87 10.49 -8.75 2.30
N ASP A 88 11.57 -8.19 2.84
CA ASP A 88 12.49 -8.92 3.71
C ASP A 88 11.81 -9.43 4.99
N LYS A 89 10.92 -8.61 5.57
CA LYS A 89 10.34 -8.87 6.90
C LYS A 89 9.12 -9.79 6.90
N PHE A 90 8.30 -9.71 5.85
CA PHE A 90 6.97 -10.34 5.84
C PHE A 90 6.78 -11.30 4.66
N VAL A 91 7.50 -11.10 3.56
CA VAL A 91 7.35 -11.94 2.35
C VAL A 91 8.37 -13.05 2.32
N LEU A 92 9.66 -12.74 2.49
CA LEU A 92 10.74 -13.74 2.47
C LEU A 92 10.72 -14.65 3.71
N THR A 93 10.11 -14.18 4.81
CA THR A 93 9.84 -14.96 6.01
C THR A 93 8.54 -15.77 5.92
N GLU A 94 7.71 -15.49 4.91
CA GLU A 94 6.35 -16.03 4.73
C GLU A 94 5.39 -15.79 5.91
N ASN A 95 5.68 -14.82 6.78
CA ASN A 95 4.82 -14.51 7.92
C ASN A 95 3.54 -13.76 7.52
N PHE A 96 3.63 -12.88 6.51
CA PHE A 96 2.52 -12.07 6.02
C PHE A 96 1.69 -11.38 7.12
N ASP A 97 2.34 -10.80 8.13
CA ASP A 97 1.69 -10.29 9.35
C ASP A 97 2.04 -8.81 9.61
N SER A 98 2.14 -8.01 8.55
CA SER A 98 2.55 -6.61 8.65
C SER A 98 1.59 -5.72 9.45
N GLY A 99 0.37 -6.21 9.71
CA GLY A 99 -0.64 -5.58 10.56
C GLY A 99 -1.60 -4.66 9.82
N PHE A 100 -1.69 -4.78 8.48
CA PHE A 100 -2.64 -4.01 7.68
C PHE A 100 -3.41 -4.92 6.73
N ALA A 101 -4.68 -5.12 7.06
CA ALA A 101 -5.57 -6.02 6.33
C ALA A 101 -5.74 -5.61 4.85
N LEU A 102 -5.75 -6.61 3.97
CA LEU A 102 -5.96 -6.44 2.53
C LEU A 102 -7.30 -5.77 2.24
N ALA A 103 -8.37 -6.14 2.96
CA ALA A 103 -9.69 -5.51 2.83
C ALA A 103 -9.66 -4.00 3.15
N LEU A 104 -8.83 -3.55 4.09
CA LEU A 104 -8.66 -2.12 4.37
C LEU A 104 -7.88 -1.41 3.26
N MET A 105 -6.89 -2.08 2.66
CA MET A 105 -6.18 -1.56 1.50
C MET A 105 -7.12 -1.43 0.29
N GLU A 106 -7.90 -2.47 -0.04
CA GLU A 106 -8.89 -2.45 -1.13
C GLU A 106 -9.87 -1.30 -0.94
N LYS A 107 -10.44 -1.14 0.27
CA LYS A 107 -11.37 -0.06 0.58
C LYS A 107 -10.75 1.32 0.34
N ASP A 108 -9.52 1.55 0.84
CA ASP A 108 -8.84 2.83 0.65
C ASP A 108 -8.53 3.10 -0.83
N VAL A 109 -8.18 2.06 -1.61
CA VAL A 109 -7.95 2.18 -3.05
C VAL A 109 -9.25 2.40 -3.82
N SER A 110 -10.36 1.78 -3.42
CA SER A 110 -11.69 2.06 -3.96
C SER A 110 -12.08 3.53 -3.78
N ILE A 111 -11.82 4.11 -2.59
CA ILE A 111 -12.03 5.54 -2.33
C ILE A 111 -11.11 6.39 -3.21
N ALA A 112 -9.83 6.03 -3.31
CA ALA A 112 -8.87 6.74 -4.15
C ALA A 112 -9.26 6.72 -5.63
N ALA A 113 -9.75 5.59 -6.14
CA ALA A 113 -10.21 5.44 -7.51
C ALA A 113 -11.41 6.37 -7.81
N ALA A 114 -12.37 6.49 -6.89
CA ALA A 114 -13.47 7.44 -7.01
C ALA A 114 -12.97 8.89 -7.02
N LEU A 115 -12.04 9.25 -6.11
CA LEU A 115 -11.44 10.60 -6.07
C LEU A 115 -10.68 10.94 -7.36
N LEU A 116 -9.93 9.98 -7.91
CA LEU A 116 -9.21 10.15 -9.17
C LEU A 116 -10.17 10.35 -10.35
N ALA A 117 -11.26 9.58 -10.40
CA ALA A 117 -12.28 9.71 -11.43
C ALA A 117 -13.00 11.07 -11.35
N ASP A 118 -13.41 11.49 -10.15
CA ASP A 118 -14.05 12.80 -9.94
C ASP A 118 -13.12 13.97 -10.33
N ALA A 119 -11.81 13.81 -10.17
CA ALA A 119 -10.80 14.78 -10.57
C ALA A 119 -10.38 14.70 -12.06
N GLY A 120 -10.83 13.69 -12.81
CA GLY A 120 -10.40 13.45 -14.20
C GLY A 120 -8.94 13.01 -14.33
N HIS A 121 -8.43 12.29 -13.32
CA HIS A 121 -7.06 11.77 -13.23
C HIS A 121 -7.00 10.24 -13.12
N ASP A 122 -8.12 9.55 -13.32
CA ASP A 122 -8.15 8.10 -13.41
C ASP A 122 -7.56 7.60 -14.74
N GLY A 123 -7.22 6.31 -14.77
CA GLY A 123 -6.68 5.67 -15.96
C GLY A 123 -6.53 4.17 -15.79
N ALA A 124 -5.97 3.51 -16.80
CA ALA A 124 -5.83 2.05 -16.84
C ALA A 124 -5.10 1.48 -15.61
N VAL A 125 -4.09 2.19 -15.10
CA VAL A 125 -3.35 1.81 -13.88
C VAL A 125 -4.27 1.76 -12.66
N THR A 126 -5.15 2.75 -12.50
CA THR A 126 -6.08 2.80 -11.37
C THR A 126 -7.02 1.59 -11.37
N GLY A 127 -7.60 1.28 -12.52
CA GLY A 127 -8.46 0.10 -12.68
C GLY A 127 -7.71 -1.21 -12.43
N ALA A 128 -6.50 -1.35 -12.98
CA ALA A 128 -5.69 -2.56 -12.82
C ALA A 128 -5.30 -2.81 -11.36
N VAL A 129 -4.87 -1.77 -10.63
CA VAL A 129 -4.52 -1.90 -9.20
C VAL A 129 -5.72 -2.34 -8.38
N LEU A 130 -6.89 -1.73 -8.61
CA LEU A 130 -8.10 -2.07 -7.88
C LEU A 130 -8.58 -3.50 -8.19
N ALA A 131 -8.54 -3.91 -9.46
CA ALA A 131 -8.89 -5.28 -9.87
C ALA A 131 -7.98 -6.31 -9.18
N GLN A 132 -6.66 -6.09 -9.21
CA GLN A 132 -5.69 -6.99 -8.56
C GLN A 132 -5.92 -7.13 -7.05
N LEU A 133 -6.27 -6.05 -6.35
CA LEU A 133 -6.61 -6.13 -4.92
C LEU A 133 -7.89 -6.94 -4.68
N ARG A 134 -8.91 -6.78 -5.53
CA ARG A 134 -10.18 -7.52 -5.42
C ARG A 134 -10.00 -9.00 -5.73
N ASP A 135 -9.26 -9.32 -6.77
CA ASP A 135 -8.94 -10.71 -7.14
C ASP A 135 -8.14 -11.39 -6.03
N GLY A 136 -7.13 -10.69 -5.48
CA GLY A 136 -6.36 -11.20 -4.35
C GLY A 136 -7.20 -11.37 -3.09
N LEU A 137 -8.10 -10.43 -2.77
CA LEU A 137 -8.99 -10.55 -1.62
C LEU A 137 -9.96 -11.73 -1.78
N ALA A 138 -10.49 -11.95 -3.00
CA ALA A 138 -11.34 -13.09 -3.30
C ALA A 138 -10.60 -14.44 -3.16
N ALA A 139 -9.30 -14.46 -3.48
CA ALA A 139 -8.47 -15.66 -3.39
C ALA A 139 -7.96 -15.96 -1.97
N LEU A 140 -7.60 -14.92 -1.20
CA LEU A 140 -6.95 -15.05 0.11
C LEU A 140 -7.93 -14.94 1.30
N GLY A 141 -9.10 -14.35 1.09
CA GLY A 141 -10.13 -14.17 2.11
C GLY A 141 -9.96 -12.92 2.99
N ASP A 142 -10.99 -12.63 3.79
CA ASP A 142 -11.13 -11.38 4.54
C ASP A 142 -10.07 -11.15 5.63
N GLY A 143 -9.42 -12.22 6.10
CA GLY A 143 -8.38 -12.16 7.13
C GLY A 143 -6.98 -11.83 6.60
N ALA A 144 -6.79 -11.80 5.29
CA ALA A 144 -5.48 -11.66 4.67
C ALA A 144 -4.83 -10.31 5.00
N ASP A 145 -3.53 -10.34 5.28
CA ASP A 145 -2.72 -9.13 5.32
C ASP A 145 -2.39 -8.70 3.89
N HIS A 146 -2.27 -7.40 3.66
CA HIS A 146 -1.96 -6.90 2.32
C HIS A 146 -0.61 -7.36 1.76
N THR A 147 0.33 -7.83 2.60
CA THR A 147 1.58 -8.45 2.13
C THR A 147 1.39 -9.84 1.55
N GLU A 148 0.31 -10.55 1.93
CA GLU A 148 -0.06 -11.87 1.40
C GLU A 148 -0.47 -11.82 -0.07
N MET A 149 -0.71 -10.61 -0.61
CA MET A 149 -0.86 -10.38 -2.06
C MET A 149 0.30 -10.96 -2.90
N TYR A 150 1.48 -11.20 -2.31
CA TYR A 150 2.55 -11.93 -2.99
C TYR A 150 2.09 -13.32 -3.46
N ARG A 151 1.37 -14.07 -2.60
CA ARG A 151 0.79 -15.39 -2.93
C ARG A 151 -0.21 -15.30 -4.07
N ALA A 152 -1.08 -14.29 -4.05
CA ALA A 152 -2.03 -14.06 -5.14
C ALA A 152 -1.33 -13.72 -6.46
N VAL A 153 -0.21 -12.99 -6.42
CA VAL A 153 0.59 -12.66 -7.61
C VAL A 153 1.34 -13.87 -8.16
N THR A 154 1.88 -14.75 -7.30
CA THR A 154 2.65 -15.92 -7.73
C THR A 154 1.79 -17.16 -8.01
N GLY A 155 0.51 -17.13 -7.62
CA GLY A 155 -0.37 -18.29 -7.66
C GLY A 155 -0.11 -19.32 -6.56
N ASP A 156 0.72 -18.99 -5.57
CA ASP A 156 1.05 -19.85 -4.42
C ASP A 156 0.01 -19.69 -3.29
N LEU A 157 -1.24 -19.99 -3.61
CA LEU A 157 -2.38 -19.84 -2.70
C LEU A 157 -2.36 -20.91 -1.60
N PRO A 158 -2.82 -20.61 -0.37
CA PRO A 158 -2.97 -21.61 0.68
C PRO A 158 -3.93 -22.73 0.25
N GLU A 159 -3.67 -23.97 0.67
CA GLU A 159 -4.65 -25.06 0.51
C GLU A 159 -5.87 -24.79 1.41
N THR A 160 -7.07 -24.94 0.83
CA THR A 160 -8.37 -24.72 1.50
C THR A 160 -8.75 -25.82 2.47
#